data_AF-A0A9P5P9Q2-F1
#
_entry.id   AF-A0A9P5P9Q2-F1
#
_cell.length_a   1.000
_cell.length_b   1.000
_cell.length_c   1.000
_cell.angle_alpha   90.00
_cell.angle_beta   90.00
_cell.angle_gamma   90.00
#
_symmetry.space_group_name_H-M   'P 1'
#
loop_
_entity.id
_entity.type
_entity.pdbx_description
1 polymer ?
#
loop_
_entity_poly.entity_id
_entity_poly.type
_entity_poly.pdbx_seq_one_letter_code
_entity_poly.pdbx_strand_id
1 'polypeptide(L)'
;LGHANYQTVYDMSQKDTVKGMPIDLSSAPSKCQSCVLGKQTKTPVPKKREEGHRATRPVCSRMGNNYIMNIVDDYTSYPWTISLVNKDDAFSKLQAWERAR
;
A
#
# COMPACT_ATOMS: atom_id res chain seq x y z
N LEU A 1 15.12 12.30 27.83
CA LEU A 1 15.00 13.10 26.60
C LEU A 1 14.20 12.31 25.57
N GLY A 2 12.91 12.64 25.41
CA GLY A 2 11.94 11.82 24.67
C GLY A 2 12.04 11.97 23.16
N HIS A 3 13.02 11.28 22.52
CA HIS A 3 13.16 11.11 21.06
C HIS A 3 12.74 12.32 20.21
N ALA A 4 13.11 13.51 20.67
CA ALA A 4 12.93 14.76 19.95
C ALA A 4 13.76 14.70 18.66
N ASN A 5 13.29 15.38 17.61
CA ASN A 5 14.02 15.44 16.35
C ASN A 5 15.40 16.06 16.61
N TYR A 6 16.47 15.40 16.13
CA TYR A 6 17.84 15.84 16.35
C TYR A 6 18.07 17.27 15.82
N GLN A 7 17.41 17.64 14.71
CA GLN A 7 17.50 18.99 14.15
C GLN A 7 16.93 20.04 15.11
N THR A 8 15.82 19.72 15.78
CA THR A 8 15.21 20.61 16.77
C THR A 8 16.12 20.77 17.99
N VAL A 9 16.75 19.69 18.44
CA VAL A 9 17.73 19.73 19.54
C VAL A 9 18.96 20.55 19.14
N TYR A 10 19.46 20.38 17.92
CA TYR A 10 20.56 21.16 17.36
C TYR A 10 20.23 22.65 17.28
N ASP A 11 19.05 23.00 16.74
CA ASP A 11 18.60 24.38 16.61
C ASP A 11 18.39 25.03 17.98
N MET A 12 17.87 24.29 18.96
CA MET A 12 17.71 24.79 20.33
C MET A 12 19.05 25.12 20.98
N SER A 13 20.06 24.29 20.72
CA SER A 13 21.43 24.48 21.18
C SER A 13 22.10 25.67 20.51
N GLN A 14 22.00 25.78 19.18
CA GLN A 14 22.62 26.87 18.42
C GLN A 14 22.00 28.24 18.73
N LYS A 15 20.70 28.29 19.04
CA LYS A 15 19.98 29.53 19.31
C LYS A 15 19.99 29.92 20.79
N ASP A 16 20.77 29.23 21.63
CA ASP A 16 20.84 29.42 23.09
C ASP A 16 19.46 29.47 23.78
N THR A 17 18.48 28.74 23.23
CA THR A 17 17.09 28.77 23.72
C THR A 17 16.90 28.01 25.03
N VAL A 18 17.88 27.22 25.46
CA VAL A 18 17.83 26.40 26.68
C VAL A 18 19.11 26.63 27.49
N LYS A 19 18.98 26.97 28.78
CA LYS A 19 20.12 27.11 29.69
C LYS A 19 20.65 25.74 30.10
N GLY A 20 21.98 25.59 30.13
CA GLY A 20 22.64 24.38 30.66
C GLY A 20 22.75 23.22 29.65
N MET A 21 22.84 23.53 28.35
CA MET A 21 23.02 22.54 27.28
C MET A 21 24.44 22.64 26.68
N PRO A 22 25.48 22.14 27.39
CA PRO A 22 26.85 22.16 26.90
C PRO A 22 27.02 21.06 25.84
N ILE A 23 26.72 21.37 24.58
CA ILE A 23 26.89 20.44 23.47
C ILE A 23 27.90 21.03 22.49
N ASP A 24 28.92 20.24 22.16
CA ASP A 24 29.83 20.56 21.06
C ASP A 24 29.08 20.36 19.74
N LEU A 25 28.83 21.46 19.03
CA LEU A 25 28.13 21.50 17.74
C LEU A 25 29.10 21.49 16.55
N SER A 26 30.40 21.26 16.78
CA SER A 26 31.42 21.10 15.72
C SER A 26 31.07 19.98 14.74
N SER A 27 30.31 18.98 15.19
CA SER A 27 29.83 17.87 14.39
C SER A 27 28.35 17.58 14.64
N ALA A 28 27.66 17.10 13.61
CA ALA A 28 26.27 16.69 13.74
C ALA A 28 26.18 15.44 14.65
N PRO A 29 25.21 15.39 15.59
CA PRO A 29 25.03 14.23 16.45
C PRO A 29 24.70 12.97 15.63
N SER A 30 25.17 11.82 16.12
CA SER A 30 24.90 10.53 15.47
C SER A 30 23.40 10.22 15.38
N LYS A 31 22.98 9.52 14.31
CA LYS A 31 21.58 9.13 14.13
C LYS A 31 21.18 8.11 15.19
N CYS A 32 20.11 8.41 15.93
CA CYS A 32 19.54 7.47 16.92
C CYS A 32 18.83 6.32 16.21
N GLN A 33 19.32 5.08 16.39
CA GLN A 33 18.73 3.88 15.79
C GLN A 33 17.26 3.69 16.19
N SER A 34 16.92 3.91 17.45
CA SER A 34 15.53 3.80 17.93
C SER A 34 14.60 4.82 17.27
N CYS A 35 15.07 6.04 17.00
CA CYS A 35 14.30 7.03 16.23
C CYS A 35 14.14 6.60 14.77
N VAL A 36 15.18 6.04 14.15
CA VAL A 36 15.12 5.56 12.76
C VAL A 36 14.08 4.45 12.63
N LEU A 37 14.08 3.48 13.55
CA LEU A 37 13.10 2.39 13.56
C LEU A 37 11.69 2.88 13.91
N GLY A 38 11.55 3.73 14.93
CA GLY A 38 10.25 4.20 15.42
C GLY A 38 9.59 5.28 14.55
N LYS A 39 10.38 6.02 13.76
CA LYS A 39 9.90 7.08 12.83
C LYS A 39 10.08 6.69 11.36
N GLN A 40 10.34 5.41 11.06
CA GLN A 40 10.46 4.95 9.69
C GLN A 40 9.14 5.21 8.95
N THR A 41 9.16 6.13 7.99
CA THR A 41 8.04 6.34 7.08
C THR A 41 8.05 5.23 6.03
N LYS A 42 6.87 4.74 5.64
CA LYS A 42 6.77 3.80 4.52
C LYS A 42 7.42 4.43 3.30
N THR A 43 8.18 3.64 2.56
CA THR A 43 8.68 4.07 1.25
C THR A 43 7.50 4.47 0.36
N PRO A 44 7.62 5.54 -0.43
CA PRO A 44 6.56 5.93 -1.36
C PRO A 44 6.21 4.75 -2.29
N VAL A 45 4.91 4.58 -2.56
CA VAL A 45 4.47 3.60 -3.55
C VAL A 45 5.13 3.95 -4.90
N PRO A 46 5.82 2.99 -5.55
CA PRO A 46 6.47 3.25 -6.84
C PRO A 46 5.46 3.78 -7.86
N LYS A 47 5.76 4.94 -8.47
CA LYS A 47 4.91 5.56 -9.49
C LYS A 47 4.86 4.74 -10.78
N LYS A 48 5.95 4.04 -11.08
CA LYS A 48 6.02 3.03 -12.13
C LYS A 48 6.01 1.68 -11.45
N ARG A 49 4.94 0.91 -11.67
CA ARG A 49 5.00 -0.52 -11.42
C ARG A 49 5.90 -1.12 -12.49
N GLU A 50 6.79 -2.04 -12.12
CA GLU A 50 7.47 -2.86 -13.10
C GLU A 50 6.40 -3.45 -14.03
N GLU A 51 6.65 -3.34 -15.32
CA GLU A 51 5.69 -3.57 -16.38
C GLU A 51 5.27 -5.04 -16.37
N GLY A 52 4.21 -5.35 -15.61
CA GLY A 52 3.51 -6.61 -15.74
C GLY A 52 3.01 -6.71 -17.17
N HIS A 53 3.26 -7.85 -17.83
CA HIS A 53 2.75 -8.12 -19.17
C HIS A 53 1.23 -7.96 -19.19
N ARG A 54 0.76 -6.80 -19.62
CA ARG A 54 -0.66 -6.56 -19.83
C ARG A 54 -1.01 -7.16 -21.18
N ALA A 55 -1.88 -8.17 -21.17
CA ALA A 55 -2.37 -8.76 -22.40
C ALA A 55 -2.97 -7.66 -23.30
N THR A 56 -2.49 -7.57 -24.54
CA THR A 56 -2.96 -6.59 -25.53
C THR A 56 -4.34 -6.95 -26.09
N ARG A 57 -4.78 -8.20 -25.87
CA ARG A 57 -6.06 -8.75 -26.29
C ARG A 57 -6.71 -9.50 -25.12
N PRO A 58 -8.05 -9.57 -25.07
CA PRO A 58 -8.73 -10.41 -24.09
C PRO A 58 -8.26 -11.86 -24.24
N VAL A 59 -7.94 -12.49 -23.11
CA VAL A 59 -7.57 -13.90 -23.06
C VAL A 59 -8.86 -14.71 -23.13
N CYS A 60 -9.06 -15.39 -24.24
CA CYS A 60 -10.17 -16.32 -24.40
C CYS A 60 -9.77 -17.67 -23.78
N SER A 61 -10.63 -18.20 -22.91
CA SER A 61 -10.46 -19.56 -22.40
C SER A 61 -10.62 -20.58 -23.53
N ARG A 62 -10.14 -21.82 -23.30
CA ARG A 62 -10.34 -22.94 -24.24
C ARG A 62 -11.83 -23.20 -24.55
N MET A 63 -12.74 -22.80 -23.65
CA MET A 63 -14.18 -22.96 -23.80
C MET A 63 -14.89 -21.76 -24.46
N GLY A 64 -14.15 -20.75 -24.92
CA GLY A 64 -14.75 -19.58 -25.59
C GLY A 64 -15.18 -18.45 -24.67
N ASN A 65 -14.99 -18.57 -23.35
CA ASN A 65 -15.28 -17.50 -22.40
C ASN A 65 -14.19 -16.41 -22.45
N ASN A 66 -14.60 -15.16 -22.60
CA ASN A 66 -13.70 -14.00 -22.71
C ASN A 66 -13.62 -13.19 -21.42
N TYR A 67 -14.55 -13.42 -20.49
CA TYR A 67 -14.65 -12.66 -19.26
C TYR A 67 -14.82 -13.56 -18.04
N ILE A 68 -14.40 -13.04 -16.90
CA ILE A 68 -14.54 -13.66 -15.59
C ILE A 68 -15.25 -12.64 -14.70
N MET A 69 -16.37 -13.03 -14.11
CA MET A 69 -17.05 -12.29 -13.06
C MET A 69 -16.67 -12.88 -11.71
N ASN A 70 -16.14 -12.05 -10.82
CA ASN A 70 -15.88 -12.42 -9.43
C ASN A 70 -16.92 -11.77 -8.53
N ILE A 71 -17.52 -12.58 -7.67
CA ILE A 71 -18.41 -12.15 -6.60
C ILE A 71 -17.65 -12.40 -5.31
N VAL A 72 -17.46 -11.35 -4.50
CA VAL A 72 -16.71 -11.44 -3.24
C VAL A 72 -17.66 -11.08 -2.12
N ASP A 73 -17.80 -11.96 -1.14
CA ASP A 73 -18.57 -11.67 0.07
C ASP A 73 -17.77 -10.74 0.99
N ASP A 74 -18.38 -9.63 1.43
CA ASP A 74 -17.69 -8.62 2.23
C ASP A 74 -17.39 -9.08 3.67
N TYR A 75 -18.17 -10.01 4.21
CA TYR A 75 -17.96 -10.51 5.58
C TYR A 75 -16.82 -11.53 5.65
N THR A 76 -16.85 -12.55 4.80
CA THR A 76 -15.87 -13.64 4.80
C THR A 76 -14.71 -13.44 3.83
N SER A 77 -14.80 -12.45 2.94
CA SER A 77 -13.91 -12.31 1.77
C SER A 77 -13.91 -13.55 0.85
N TYR A 78 -14.93 -14.40 0.93
CA TYR A 78 -15.00 -15.60 0.11
C TYR A 78 -15.32 -15.27 -1.36
N PRO A 79 -14.51 -15.73 -2.33
CA PRO A 79 -14.74 -15.46 -3.74
C PRO A 79 -15.49 -16.59 -4.46
N TRP A 80 -16.46 -16.21 -5.30
CA TRP A 80 -17.00 -17.06 -6.36
C TRP A 80 -16.59 -16.51 -7.72
N THR A 81 -16.25 -17.41 -8.64
CA THR A 81 -15.77 -17.07 -9.98
C THR A 81 -16.68 -17.70 -11.04
N ILE A 82 -17.25 -16.87 -11.92
CA ILE A 82 -18.15 -17.30 -12.99
C ILE A 82 -17.59 -16.87 -14.34
N SER A 83 -17.42 -17.81 -15.26
CA SER A 83 -16.96 -17.52 -16.62
C SER A 83 -18.10 -17.04 -17.52
N LEU A 84 -17.83 -16.05 -18.37
CA LEU A 84 -18.79 -15.44 -19.29
C LEU A 84 -18.24 -15.36 -20.72
N VAL A 85 -19.13 -15.52 -21.70
CA VAL A 85 -18.81 -15.34 -23.13
C VAL A 85 -18.85 -13.85 -23.47
N ASN A 86 -19.93 -13.18 -23.08
CA ASN A 86 -20.14 -11.74 -23.24
C ASN A 86 -20.35 -11.06 -21.88
N LYS A 87 -20.18 -9.74 -21.83
CA LYS A 87 -20.47 -8.97 -20.60
C LYS A 87 -21.96 -8.94 -20.27
N ASP A 88 -22.83 -9.00 -21.28
CA ASP A 88 -24.29 -8.94 -21.09
C ASP A 88 -24.86 -10.20 -20.42
N ASP A 89 -24.12 -11.32 -20.46
CA ASP A 89 -24.47 -12.57 -19.77
C ASP A 89 -24.40 -12.42 -18.24
N ALA A 90 -23.75 -11.36 -17.75
CA ALA A 90 -23.50 -11.07 -16.34
C ALA A 90 -24.75 -11.19 -15.47
N PHE A 91 -25.83 -10.51 -15.87
CA PHE A 91 -27.05 -10.43 -15.05
C PHE A 91 -27.73 -11.80 -14.92
N SER A 92 -27.92 -12.50 -16.04
CA SER A 92 -28.53 -13.82 -16.06
C SER A 92 -27.72 -14.84 -15.25
N LYS A 93 -26.39 -14.78 -15.31
CA LYS A 93 -25.49 -15.66 -14.54
C LYS A 93 -25.49 -15.33 -13.05
N LEU A 94 -25.59 -14.05 -12.69
CA LEU A 94 -25.72 -13.62 -11.30
C LEU A 94 -27.03 -14.12 -10.68
N GLN A 95 -28.16 -13.99 -11.40
CA GLN A 95 -29.44 -14.53 -10.93
C GLN A 95 -29.41 -16.06 -10.75
N ALA A 96 -28.74 -16.78 -11.66
CA ALA A 96 -28.59 -18.23 -11.55
C ALA A 96 -27.72 -18.61 -10.34
N TRP A 97 -26.65 -17.86 -10.07
CA TRP A 97 -25.80 -18.05 -8.89
C TRP A 97 -26.55 -17.79 -7.59
N GLU A 98 -27.33 -16.71 -7.52
CA GLU A 98 -28.13 -16.35 -6.34
C GLU A 98 -29.17 -17.42 -6.02
N ARG A 99 -29.84 -17.99 -7.03
CA ARG A 99 -30.86 -19.04 -6.86
C ARG A 99 -30.29 -20.42 -6.51
N ALA A 100 -29.02 -20.66 -6.83
CA ALA A 100 -28.35 -21.94 -6.56
C ALA A 100 -27.69 -21.98 -5.17
N ARG A 101 -27.70 -20.86 -4.45
CA ARG A 101 -27.21 -20.70 -3.08
C ARG A 101 -28.32 -20.95 -2.07
#